data_AF-A0A8T4ZED8-F1
#
_entry.id   AF-A0A8T4ZED8-F1
#
_cell.length_a   1.000
_cell.length_b   1.000
_cell.length_c   1.000
_cell.angle_alpha   90.00
_cell.angle_beta   90.00
_cell.angle_gamma   90.00
#
_symmetry.space_group_name_H-M   'P 1'
#
loop_
_entity.id
_entity.type
_entity.pdbx_description
1 polymer ?
#
loop_
_entity_poly.entity_id
_entity_poly.type
_entity_poly.pdbx_seq_one_letter_code
_entity_poly.pdbx_strand_id
1 'polypeptide(L)'
;MGMIYWRLSNALAAIVLASRSYTILDRLANAISQDAVAKAIYELGRNLDVIIRNPKEDQAIRLHEEFIQVTSKWGDASVTVKIRGQLPEPRDYEEFLNATVGNIQVARCTAAYASGLVSSSLASSRKG
;
A
#
# COMPACT_ATOMS: atom_id res chain seq x y z
N MET A 1 -16.52 -0.46 4.52
CA MET A 1 -15.45 -0.17 3.55
C MET A 1 -15.48 -1.29 2.52
N GLY A 2 -15.75 -1.00 1.23
CA GLY A 2 -15.76 -2.02 0.18
C GLY A 2 -14.42 -2.76 0.04
N MET A 3 -14.46 -3.99 -0.47
CA MET A 3 -13.30 -4.90 -0.59
C MET A 3 -12.14 -4.26 -1.37
N ILE A 4 -12.45 -3.47 -2.41
CA ILE A 4 -11.48 -2.75 -3.24
C ILE A 4 -10.62 -1.77 -2.43
N TYR A 5 -11.22 -0.99 -1.52
CA TYR A 5 -10.51 0.04 -0.75
C TYR A 5 -9.56 -0.60 0.25
N TRP A 6 -9.95 -1.74 0.81
CA TRP A 6 -9.12 -2.49 1.74
C TRP A 6 -7.90 -3.08 1.02
N ARG A 7 -8.09 -3.72 -0.14
CA ARG A 7 -6.99 -4.22 -0.97
C ARG A 7 -6.06 -3.10 -1.42
N LEU A 8 -6.59 -1.95 -1.87
CA LEU A 8 -5.76 -0.78 -2.22
C LEU A 8 -4.97 -0.25 -1.02
N SER A 9 -5.57 -0.25 0.17
CA SER A 9 -4.87 0.18 1.38
C SER A 9 -3.76 -0.79 1.78
N ASN A 10 -3.99 -2.09 1.62
CA ASN A 10 -2.96 -3.11 1.82
C ASN A 10 -1.79 -2.91 0.85
N ALA A 11 -2.08 -2.63 -0.42
CA ALA A 11 -1.08 -2.28 -1.42
C ALA A 11 -0.25 -1.04 -1.04
N LEU A 12 -0.91 0.04 -0.63
CA LEU A 12 -0.23 1.26 -0.17
C LEU A 12 0.65 0.99 1.05
N ALA A 13 0.12 0.29 2.05
CA ALA A 13 0.86 -0.06 3.24
C ALA A 13 2.06 -0.95 2.92
N ALA A 14 1.89 -1.94 2.05
CA ALA A 14 2.96 -2.82 1.63
C ALA A 14 4.09 -2.06 0.93
N ILE A 15 3.78 -1.12 0.04
CA ILE A 15 4.79 -0.26 -0.59
C ILE A 15 5.49 0.62 0.41
N VAL A 16 4.77 1.27 1.32
CA VAL A 16 5.40 2.13 2.32
C VAL A 16 6.35 1.33 3.20
N LEU A 17 5.93 0.14 3.65
CA LEU A 17 6.74 -0.74 4.47
C LEU A 17 7.96 -1.29 3.71
N ALA A 18 7.80 -1.67 2.45
CA ALA A 18 8.88 -2.24 1.63
C ALA A 18 9.89 -1.17 1.15
N SER A 19 9.40 -0.01 0.74
CA SER A 19 10.22 1.06 0.17
C SER A 19 10.73 2.06 1.20
N ARG A 20 10.07 2.14 2.36
CA ARG A 20 10.29 3.16 3.40
C ARG A 20 9.96 4.57 2.90
N SER A 21 9.23 4.68 1.79
CA SER A 21 8.80 5.93 1.20
C SER A 21 7.30 6.13 1.42
N TYR A 22 6.93 7.30 1.93
CA TYR A 22 5.54 7.72 2.09
C TYR A 22 5.00 8.48 0.87
N THR A 23 5.81 8.70 -0.17
CA THR A 23 5.50 9.63 -1.27
C THR A 23 4.20 9.31 -2.00
N ILE A 24 3.89 8.04 -2.29
CA ILE A 24 2.61 7.66 -2.93
C ILE A 24 1.44 7.86 -1.96
N LEU A 25 1.62 7.44 -0.70
CA LEU A 25 0.62 7.58 0.35
C LEU A 25 0.27 9.06 0.57
N ASP A 26 1.27 9.93 0.69
CA ASP A 26 1.09 11.36 0.91
C ASP A 26 0.39 12.04 -0.28
N ARG A 27 0.75 11.67 -1.51
CA ARG A 27 0.07 12.16 -2.72
C ARG A 27 -1.40 11.76 -2.74
N LEU A 28 -1.72 10.54 -2.33
CA LEU A 28 -3.09 10.04 -2.30
C LEU A 28 -3.90 10.66 -1.14
N ALA A 29 -3.29 10.83 0.03
CA ALA A 29 -3.87 11.47 1.21
C ALA A 29 -4.20 12.94 0.97
N ASN A 30 -3.39 13.63 0.15
CA ASN A 30 -3.54 15.05 -0.18
C ASN A 30 -4.08 15.29 -1.60
N ALA A 31 -4.62 14.27 -2.26
CA ALA A 31 -5.07 14.40 -3.64
C ALA A 31 -6.14 15.49 -3.77
N ILE A 32 -5.99 16.39 -4.75
CA ILE A 32 -6.95 17.48 -5.05
C ILE A 32 -7.67 17.30 -6.38
N SER A 33 -7.23 16.34 -7.20
CA SER A 33 -7.81 16.05 -8.50
C SER A 33 -7.81 14.55 -8.79
N GLN A 34 -8.68 14.12 -9.68
CA GLN A 34 -8.72 12.73 -10.15
C GLN A 34 -7.44 12.34 -10.89
N ASP A 35 -6.84 13.26 -11.66
CA ASP A 35 -5.56 13.03 -12.35
C ASP A 35 -4.42 12.73 -11.36
N ALA A 36 -4.38 13.44 -10.23
CA ALA A 36 -3.40 13.17 -9.17
C ALA A 36 -3.60 11.77 -8.57
N VAL A 37 -4.85 11.36 -8.35
CA VAL A 37 -5.17 10.00 -7.88
C VAL A 37 -4.73 8.96 -8.92
N ALA A 38 -5.09 9.14 -10.18
CA ALA A 38 -4.77 8.20 -11.25
C ALA A 38 -3.26 7.96 -11.39
N LYS A 39 -2.47 9.04 -11.39
CA LYS A 39 -1.01 8.96 -11.44
C LYS A 39 -0.42 8.20 -10.23
N ALA A 40 -0.90 8.51 -9.02
CA ALA A 40 -0.43 7.85 -7.82
C ALA A 40 -0.80 6.36 -7.78
N ILE A 41 -1.99 5.99 -8.26
CA ILE A 41 -2.44 4.59 -8.34
C ILE A 41 -1.67 3.80 -9.40
N TYR A 42 -1.39 4.40 -10.56
CA TYR A 42 -0.56 3.76 -11.58
C TYR A 42 0.86 3.50 -11.06
N GLU A 43 1.46 4.48 -10.39
CA GLU A 43 2.78 4.34 -9.80
C GLU A 43 2.80 3.30 -8.68
N LEU A 44 1.74 3.23 -7.87
CA LEU A 44 1.55 2.18 -6.87
C LEU A 44 1.62 0.78 -7.50
N GLY A 45 0.82 0.54 -8.55
CA GLY A 45 0.79 -0.76 -9.24
C GLY A 45 2.15 -1.12 -9.84
N ARG A 46 2.81 -0.17 -10.51
CA ARG A 46 4.14 -0.36 -11.08
C ARG A 46 5.19 -0.70 -10.01
N ASN A 47 5.21 0.04 -8.91
CA ASN A 47 6.19 -0.19 -7.85
C ASN A 47 5.97 -1.54 -7.14
N LEU A 48 4.71 -1.94 -6.97
CA LEU A 48 4.37 -3.26 -6.42
C LEU A 48 4.91 -4.36 -7.32
N ASP A 49 4.61 -4.30 -8.62
CA ASP A 49 5.04 -5.32 -9.58
C ASP A 49 6.57 -5.45 -9.61
N VAL A 50 7.30 -4.31 -9.60
CA VAL A 50 8.76 -4.31 -9.58
C VAL A 50 9.32 -5.01 -8.33
N ILE A 51 8.82 -4.68 -7.14
CA ILE A 51 9.31 -5.25 -5.88
C ILE A 51 8.94 -6.74 -5.74
N ILE A 52 7.72 -7.11 -6.16
CA ILE A 52 7.24 -8.50 -6.10
C ILE A 52 8.07 -9.39 -7.04
N ARG A 53 8.37 -8.91 -8.25
CA ARG A 53 9.16 -9.67 -9.24
C ARG A 53 10.64 -9.72 -8.93
N ASN A 54 11.17 -8.71 -8.23
CA ASN A 54 12.60 -8.58 -7.95
C ASN A 54 12.85 -8.40 -6.44
N PRO A 55 12.49 -9.38 -5.61
CA PRO A 55 12.65 -9.28 -4.17
C PRO A 55 14.15 -9.25 -3.80
N LYS A 56 14.49 -8.37 -2.88
CA LYS A 56 15.82 -8.25 -2.27
C LYS A 56 15.74 -8.59 -0.78
N GLU A 57 16.87 -8.90 -0.16
CA GLU A 57 16.93 -9.21 1.27
C GLU A 57 16.42 -8.05 2.15
N ASP A 58 16.64 -6.82 1.72
CA ASP A 58 16.28 -5.59 2.43
C ASP A 58 15.02 -4.89 1.88
N GLN A 59 14.37 -5.51 0.88
CA GLN A 59 13.14 -5.03 0.25
C GLN A 59 12.43 -6.18 -0.48
N ALA A 60 11.42 -6.76 0.13
CA ALA A 60 10.62 -7.81 -0.49
C ALA A 60 9.15 -7.73 -0.10
N ILE A 61 8.28 -8.10 -1.05
CA ILE A 61 6.86 -8.34 -0.83
C ILE A 61 6.58 -9.77 -1.30
N ARG A 62 6.02 -10.60 -0.42
CA ARG A 62 5.62 -11.98 -0.73
C ARG A 62 4.14 -12.16 -0.43
N LEU A 63 3.45 -12.83 -1.34
CA LEU A 63 2.01 -13.03 -1.28
C LEU A 63 1.70 -14.43 -0.74
N HIS A 64 0.80 -14.50 0.24
CA HIS A 64 0.24 -15.72 0.77
C HIS A 64 -1.29 -15.66 0.67
N GLU A 65 -1.98 -16.79 0.86
CA GLU A 65 -3.44 -16.85 0.71
C GLU A 65 -4.17 -15.86 1.62
N GLU A 66 -3.72 -15.72 2.87
CA GLU A 66 -4.38 -14.92 3.90
C GLU A 66 -3.67 -13.60 4.26
N PHE A 67 -2.43 -13.41 3.82
CA PHE A 67 -1.64 -12.24 4.19
C PHE A 67 -0.57 -11.88 3.15
N ILE A 68 -0.16 -10.62 3.19
CA ILE A 68 1.00 -10.08 2.49
C ILE A 68 2.15 -9.99 3.48
N GLN A 69 3.27 -10.64 3.20
CA GLN A 69 4.49 -10.50 3.97
C GLN A 69 5.37 -9.44 3.35
N VAL A 70 5.82 -8.48 4.16
CA VAL A 70 6.73 -7.43 3.74
C VAL A 70 7.98 -7.48 4.59
N THR A 71 9.14 -7.55 3.93
CA THR A 71 10.45 -7.53 4.57
C THR A 71 11.19 -6.27 4.11
N SER A 72 11.69 -5.50 5.08
CA SER A 72 12.55 -4.36 4.78
C SER A 72 13.49 -4.02 5.91
N LYS A 73 14.58 -3.31 5.60
CA LYS A 73 15.57 -2.88 6.59
C LYS A 73 15.27 -1.45 7.08
N TRP A 74 14.87 -1.30 8.33
CA TRP A 74 14.65 0.01 8.98
C TRP A 74 15.80 0.32 9.93
N GLY A 75 16.75 1.15 9.50
CA GLY A 75 18.04 1.32 10.21
C GLY A 75 18.90 0.07 10.06
N ASP A 76 19.36 -0.50 11.17
CA ASP A 76 20.12 -1.77 11.18
C ASP A 76 19.23 -3.00 11.36
N ALA A 77 17.95 -2.83 11.72
CA ALA A 77 17.03 -3.92 11.96
C ALA A 77 16.35 -4.37 10.66
N SER A 78 16.36 -5.68 10.41
CA SER A 78 15.46 -6.29 9.44
C SER A 78 14.09 -6.45 10.08
N VAL A 79 13.07 -5.84 9.46
CA VAL A 79 11.68 -5.87 9.91
C VAL A 79 10.90 -6.73 8.94
N THR A 80 10.20 -7.75 9.46
CA THR A 80 9.23 -8.52 8.70
C THR A 80 7.86 -8.34 9.31
N VAL A 81 6.92 -7.86 8.50
CA VAL A 81 5.55 -7.56 8.91
C VAL A 81 4.56 -8.30 8.02
N LYS A 82 3.44 -8.71 8.61
CA LYS A 82 2.35 -9.41 7.92
C LYS A 82 1.12 -8.51 7.91
N ILE A 83 0.66 -8.16 6.72
CA ILE A 83 -0.58 -7.40 6.50
C ILE A 83 -1.65 -8.43 6.15
N ARG A 84 -2.71 -8.52 6.95
CA ARG A 84 -3.83 -9.44 6.67
C ARG A 84 -4.50 -9.06 5.34
N GLY A 85 -4.77 -10.05 4.50
CA GLY A 85 -5.46 -9.87 3.24
C GLY A 85 -4.60 -10.01 2.00
N GLN A 86 -5.12 -9.45 0.91
CA GLN A 86 -4.58 -9.60 -0.43
C GLN A 86 -4.29 -8.23 -1.05
N LEU A 87 -3.45 -8.25 -2.08
CA LEU A 87 -3.23 -7.12 -2.97
C LEU A 87 -4.44 -6.92 -3.89
N PRO A 88 -4.59 -5.73 -4.47
CA PRO A 88 -5.61 -5.47 -5.47
C PRO A 88 -5.35 -6.22 -6.76
N GLU A 89 -6.43 -6.72 -7.36
CA GLU A 89 -6.45 -7.26 -8.72
C GLU A 89 -6.54 -6.12 -9.75
N PRO A 90 -6.22 -6.36 -11.04
CA PRO A 90 -6.32 -5.33 -12.08
C PRO A 90 -7.67 -4.59 -12.09
N ARG A 91 -8.77 -5.33 -11.89
CA ARG A 91 -10.13 -4.78 -11.82
C ARG A 91 -10.34 -3.86 -10.61
N ASP A 92 -9.70 -4.14 -9.47
CA ASP A 92 -9.83 -3.32 -8.27
C ASP A 92 -9.28 -1.90 -8.50
N TYR A 93 -8.24 -1.76 -9.32
CA TYR A 93 -7.69 -0.46 -9.69
C TYR A 93 -8.68 0.37 -10.51
N GLU A 94 -9.30 -0.23 -11.53
CA GLU A 94 -10.29 0.44 -12.38
C GLU A 94 -11.53 0.85 -11.57
N GLU A 95 -12.06 -0.05 -10.75
CA GLU A 95 -13.20 0.23 -9.88
C GLU A 95 -12.88 1.34 -8.87
N PHE A 96 -11.67 1.33 -8.31
CA PHE A 96 -11.21 2.38 -7.42
C PHE A 96 -11.15 3.74 -8.13
N LEU A 97 -10.53 3.80 -9.30
CA LEU A 97 -10.42 5.05 -10.06
C LEU A 97 -11.80 5.61 -10.42
N ASN A 98 -12.73 4.75 -10.84
CA ASN A 98 -14.12 5.13 -11.10
C ASN A 98 -14.82 5.65 -9.84
N ALA A 99 -14.60 5.02 -8.68
CA ALA A 99 -15.16 5.48 -7.41
C ALA A 99 -14.61 6.85 -6.96
N THR A 100 -13.44 7.26 -7.45
CA THR A 100 -12.88 8.60 -7.16
C THR A 100 -13.41 9.70 -8.08
N VAL A 101 -14.09 9.34 -9.18
CA VAL A 101 -14.77 10.30 -10.06
C VAL A 101 -15.84 11.02 -9.25
N GLY A 102 -15.74 12.33 -9.12
CA GLY A 102 -16.67 13.14 -8.33
C GLY A 102 -16.56 12.99 -6.81
N ASN A 103 -15.68 12.11 -6.29
CA ASN A 103 -15.46 11.93 -4.86
C ASN A 103 -14.01 11.54 -4.52
N ILE A 104 -13.11 12.52 -4.57
CA ILE A 104 -11.69 12.34 -4.23
C ILE A 104 -11.49 11.96 -2.75
N GLN A 105 -12.48 12.20 -1.88
CA GLN A 105 -12.40 11.85 -0.46
C GLN A 105 -12.20 10.34 -0.27
N VAL A 106 -12.70 9.51 -1.18
CA VAL A 106 -12.46 8.06 -1.19
C VAL A 106 -10.96 7.74 -1.23
N ALA A 107 -10.20 8.46 -2.05
CA ALA A 107 -8.75 8.29 -2.15
C ALA A 107 -8.04 8.65 -0.84
N ARG A 108 -8.42 9.79 -0.25
CA ARG A 108 -7.83 10.28 1.00
C ARG A 108 -8.12 9.35 2.17
N CYS A 109 -9.35 8.86 2.28
CA CYS A 109 -9.74 7.89 3.31
C CYS A 109 -9.00 6.55 3.16
N THR A 110 -8.78 6.09 1.93
CA THR A 110 -8.01 4.88 1.63
C THR A 110 -6.55 5.06 2.08
N ALA A 111 -5.94 6.20 1.78
CA ALA A 111 -4.59 6.53 2.23
C ALA A 111 -4.49 6.62 3.77
N ALA A 112 -5.49 7.23 4.42
CA ALA A 112 -5.54 7.32 5.88
C ALA A 112 -5.62 5.93 6.54
N TYR A 113 -6.42 5.02 5.98
CA TYR A 113 -6.50 3.65 6.47
C TYR A 113 -5.17 2.90 6.28
N ALA A 114 -4.52 3.06 5.11
CA ALA A 114 -3.19 2.50 4.87
C ALA A 114 -2.15 3.02 5.88
N SER A 115 -2.18 4.31 6.22
CA SER A 115 -1.31 4.90 7.24
C SER A 115 -1.49 4.25 8.62
N GLY A 116 -2.74 3.97 9.00
CA GLY A 116 -3.06 3.21 10.21
C GLY A 116 -2.47 1.79 10.20
N LEU A 117 -2.52 1.09 9.06
CA LEU A 117 -1.90 -0.24 8.90
C LEU A 117 -0.39 -0.19 9.06
N VAL A 118 0.28 0.77 8.43
CA VAL A 118 1.74 0.97 8.54
C VAL A 118 2.13 1.21 10.00
N SER A 119 1.43 2.13 10.66
CA SER A 119 1.70 2.50 12.06
C SER A 119 1.54 1.30 13.00
N SER A 120 0.46 0.54 12.84
CA SER A 120 0.17 -0.65 13.65
C SER A 120 1.19 -1.76 13.42
N SER A 121 1.62 -1.95 12.18
CA SER A 121 2.59 -2.99 11.81
C SER A 121 3.98 -2.69 12.40
N LEU A 122 4.44 -1.44 12.29
CA LEU A 122 5.72 -1.02 12.87
C LEU A 122 5.70 -1.05 14.41
N ALA A 123 4.59 -0.65 15.03
CA ALA A 123 4.43 -0.73 16.48
C ALA A 123 4.48 -2.17 17.00
N SER A 124 3.88 -3.11 16.27
CA SER A 124 3.87 -4.53 16.63
C SER A 124 5.24 -5.17 16.45
N SER A 125 5.99 -4.80 15.41
CA SER A 125 7.34 -5.31 15.17
C SER A 125 8.38 -4.85 16.20
N ARG A 126 8.13 -3.77 16.96
CA ARG A 126 9.04 -3.28 18.01
C ARG A 126 8.84 -3.96 19.37
N LYS A 127 7.77 -4.73 19.53
CA LYS A 127 7.40 -5.39 20.80
C LYS A 127 7.78 -6.87 20.85
N GLY A 128 8.26 -7.45 19.75
CA GLY A 128 8.82 -8.79 19.66
C GLY A 128 10.32 -8.72 19.44
#